data_AF-A0A2V3I2A3-F1
#
_entry.id   AF-A0A2V3I2A3-F1
#
_cell.length_a   1.000
_cell.length_b   1.000
_cell.length_c   1.000
_cell.angle_alpha   90.00
_cell.angle_beta   90.00
_cell.angle_gamma   90.00
#
_symmetry.space_group_name_H-M   'P 1'
#
loop_
_entity.id
_entity.type
_entity.pdbx_description
1 polymer ?
#
loop_
_entity_poly.entity_id
_entity_poly.type
_entity_poly.pdbx_seq_one_letter_code
_entity_poly.pdbx_strand_id
1 'polypeptide(L)'
;MKIEIIPPSCNLDTVKDGRGGIFTFYPKDPIVEINFNIVKAGKIRGNHHHPEFDEYYLLTSGEGVLVCKDTPESKEEFLYLSRGQCTRTPKGTSHVFLAISDCTLVVLLTKKWDDCETPIVHEDMGMGKGDHGDPESKYYKEK
;
A
#
# COMPACT_ATOMS: atom_id res chain seq x y z
N MET A 1 13.32 1.59 8.21
CA MET A 1 12.32 1.39 7.14
C MET A 1 12.20 -0.06 6.70
N LYS A 2 11.11 -0.72 7.06
CA LYS A 2 10.76 -2.06 6.55
C LYS A 2 10.10 -2.03 5.17
N ILE A 3 9.41 -0.93 4.83
CA ILE A 3 8.81 -0.76 3.50
C ILE A 3 9.88 -0.42 2.49
N GLU A 4 9.87 -1.12 1.35
CA GLU A 4 10.87 -1.02 0.29
C GLU A 4 10.24 -0.36 -0.94
N ILE A 5 10.91 0.62 -1.56
CA ILE A 5 10.57 1.06 -2.93
C ILE A 5 11.13 0.03 -3.91
N ILE A 6 10.29 -0.42 -4.85
CA ILE A 6 10.71 -1.27 -5.96
C ILE A 6 11.02 -0.38 -7.16
N PRO A 7 12.30 -0.18 -7.51
CA PRO A 7 12.63 0.57 -8.71
C PRO A 7 12.22 -0.22 -9.95
N PRO A 8 11.60 0.43 -10.96
CA PRO A 8 11.33 -0.24 -12.22
C PRO A 8 12.61 -0.40 -13.04
N SER A 9 12.64 -1.45 -13.84
CA SER A 9 13.46 -1.48 -15.05
C SER A 9 12.72 -0.80 -16.20
N CYS A 10 13.44 -0.23 -17.16
CA CYS A 10 12.84 0.45 -18.31
C CYS A 10 13.60 0.11 -19.59
N ASN A 11 12.88 -0.26 -20.64
CA ASN A 11 13.43 -0.26 -22.00
C ASN A 11 13.35 1.17 -22.57
N LEU A 12 14.48 1.87 -22.61
CA LEU A 12 14.54 3.25 -23.07
C LEU A 12 14.13 3.45 -24.54
N ASP A 13 14.16 2.40 -25.37
CA ASP A 13 13.70 2.52 -26.76
C ASP A 13 12.20 2.85 -26.82
N THR A 14 11.42 2.35 -25.85
CA THR A 14 10.00 2.66 -25.71
C THR A 14 9.74 4.12 -25.32
N VAL A 15 10.74 4.80 -24.75
CA VAL A 15 10.71 6.23 -24.46
C VAL A 15 11.12 7.04 -25.67
N LYS A 16 12.21 6.62 -26.32
CA LYS A 16 12.77 7.32 -27.48
C LYS A 16 11.85 7.31 -28.70
N ASP A 17 11.02 6.28 -28.84
CA ASP A 17 10.06 6.19 -29.95
C ASP A 17 8.84 7.12 -29.79
N GLY A 18 8.70 7.80 -28.65
CA GLY A 18 7.66 8.79 -28.39
C GLY A 18 6.29 8.24 -28.00
N ARG A 19 6.12 6.91 -27.86
CA ARG A 19 4.83 6.29 -27.49
C ARG A 19 4.54 6.33 -25.98
N GLY A 20 5.55 6.57 -25.16
CA GLY A 20 5.43 6.55 -23.70
C GLY A 20 6.64 5.87 -23.07
N GLY A 21 6.42 4.86 -22.24
CA GLY A 21 7.50 4.07 -21.66
C GLY A 21 6.96 2.81 -21.01
N ILE A 22 7.70 1.70 -21.12
CA ILE A 22 7.38 0.44 -20.45
C ILE A 22 8.29 0.30 -19.24
N PHE A 23 7.67 0.32 -18.05
CA PHE A 23 8.33 0.20 -16.76
C PHE A 23 7.93 -1.13 -16.12
N THR A 24 8.92 -1.99 -15.87
CA THR A 24 8.69 -3.34 -15.32
C THR A 24 9.18 -3.40 -13.89
N PHE A 25 8.29 -3.79 -12.99
CA PHE A 25 8.57 -4.05 -11.58
C PHE A 25 8.65 -5.55 -11.35
N TYR A 26 9.60 -5.98 -10.51
CA TYR A 26 9.78 -7.39 -10.17
C TYR A 26 9.47 -7.60 -8.69
N PRO A 27 8.29 -8.17 -8.36
CA PRO A 27 7.99 -8.61 -7.00
C PRO A 27 9.00 -9.66 -6.53
N LYS A 28 9.27 -9.70 -5.22
CA LYS A 28 10.21 -10.68 -4.65
C LYS A 28 9.60 -12.08 -4.58
N ASP A 29 8.29 -12.15 -4.38
CA ASP A 29 7.52 -13.37 -4.17
C ASP A 29 6.34 -13.41 -5.17
N PRO A 30 5.81 -14.60 -5.52
CA PRO A 30 4.69 -14.71 -6.45
C PRO A 30 3.46 -13.94 -5.97
N ILE A 31 2.89 -13.12 -6.87
CA ILE A 31 1.61 -12.46 -6.64
C ILE A 31 0.49 -13.43 -6.97
N VAL A 32 -0.45 -13.59 -6.05
CA VAL A 32 -1.60 -14.51 -6.20
C VAL A 32 -2.95 -13.82 -6.12
N GLU A 33 -2.98 -12.53 -5.78
CA GLU A 33 -4.19 -11.70 -5.72
C GLU A 33 -3.91 -10.28 -6.18
N ILE A 34 -4.92 -9.66 -6.81
CA ILE A 34 -4.88 -8.29 -7.31
C ILE A 34 -6.14 -7.57 -6.81
N ASN A 35 -5.97 -6.44 -6.13
CA ASN A 35 -7.07 -5.58 -5.71
C ASN A 35 -6.94 -4.20 -6.37
N PHE A 36 -8.06 -3.64 -6.82
CA PHE A 36 -8.11 -2.30 -7.41
C PHE A 36 -8.71 -1.31 -6.42
N ASN A 37 -7.89 -0.38 -5.95
CA ASN A 37 -8.23 0.54 -4.86
C ASN A 37 -8.44 1.94 -5.41
N ILE A 38 -9.55 2.56 -5.00
CA ILE A 38 -9.83 3.99 -5.22
C ILE A 38 -9.88 4.63 -3.84
N VAL A 39 -9.06 5.66 -3.62
CA VAL A 39 -8.97 6.39 -2.34
C VAL A 39 -9.20 7.86 -2.60
N LYS A 40 -10.18 8.45 -1.92
CA LYS A 40 -10.51 9.87 -2.06
C LYS A 40 -9.48 10.76 -1.36
N ALA A 41 -9.25 11.95 -1.91
CA ALA A 41 -8.37 12.95 -1.31
C ALA A 41 -8.74 13.20 0.16
N GLY A 42 -7.73 13.26 1.03
CA GLY A 42 -7.90 13.42 2.48
C GLY A 42 -8.40 12.16 3.21
N LYS A 43 -8.56 11.03 2.53
CA LYS A 43 -8.88 9.73 3.16
C LYS A 43 -7.63 8.88 3.34
N ILE A 44 -7.76 7.91 4.23
CA ILE A 44 -6.71 6.96 4.56
C ILE A 44 -7.15 5.52 4.25
N ARG A 45 -6.20 4.66 3.93
CA ARG A 45 -6.34 3.19 3.97
C ARG A 45 -5.13 2.64 4.70
N GLY A 46 -5.35 1.89 5.77
CA GLY A 46 -4.26 1.63 6.70
C GLY A 46 -4.75 1.42 8.11
N ASN A 47 -3.92 1.86 9.05
CA ASN A 47 -4.09 1.57 10.47
C ASN A 47 -4.18 0.05 10.67
N HIS A 48 -3.25 -0.68 10.05
CA HIS A 48 -3.20 -2.13 10.15
C HIS A 48 -1.83 -2.70 9.73
N HIS A 49 -1.67 -3.99 9.96
CA HIS A 49 -0.66 -4.83 9.32
C HIS A 49 -1.29 -6.14 8.82
N HIS A 50 -0.58 -6.82 7.92
CA HIS A 50 -0.94 -8.13 7.41
C HIS A 50 0.00 -9.20 7.96
N PRO A 51 -0.45 -10.13 8.82
CA PRO A 51 0.42 -11.17 9.40
C PRO A 51 0.92 -12.21 8.39
N GLU A 52 0.15 -12.49 7.33
CA GLU A 52 0.34 -13.70 6.53
C GLU A 52 0.87 -13.47 5.11
N PHE A 53 0.85 -12.25 4.61
CA PHE A 53 1.30 -11.92 3.26
C PHE A 53 2.02 -10.58 3.20
N ASP A 54 2.88 -10.47 2.20
CA ASP A 54 3.43 -9.19 1.79
C ASP A 54 2.42 -8.51 0.86
N GLU A 55 2.34 -7.19 1.00
CA GLU A 55 1.48 -6.33 0.19
C GLU A 55 2.37 -5.46 -0.71
N TYR A 56 1.97 -5.30 -1.96
CA TYR A 56 2.64 -4.39 -2.88
C TYR A 56 1.65 -3.34 -3.35
N TYR A 57 2.07 -2.08 -3.36
CA TYR A 57 1.33 -1.00 -4.01
C TYR A 57 1.97 -0.66 -5.34
N LEU A 58 1.14 -0.40 -6.35
CA LEU A 58 1.48 0.33 -7.55
C LEU A 58 0.50 1.48 -7.70
N LEU A 59 0.99 2.71 -7.51
CA LEU A 59 0.17 3.91 -7.70
C LEU A 59 -0.05 4.16 -9.18
N THR A 60 -1.29 4.12 -9.65
CA THR A 60 -1.63 4.36 -11.06
C THR A 60 -2.13 5.79 -11.31
N SER A 61 -2.61 6.48 -10.27
CA SER A 61 -2.96 7.90 -10.32
C SER A 61 -2.88 8.56 -8.94
N GLY A 62 -2.72 9.89 -8.94
CA GLY A 62 -2.71 10.70 -7.73
C GLY A 62 -1.38 10.69 -6.98
N GLU A 63 -1.41 11.26 -5.78
CA GLU A 63 -0.29 11.42 -4.87
C GLU A 63 -0.74 11.14 -3.44
N GLY A 64 0.15 10.53 -2.66
CA GLY A 64 -0.10 10.24 -1.25
C GLY A 64 1.18 9.96 -0.48
N VAL A 65 1.01 9.61 0.78
CA VAL A 65 2.11 9.26 1.68
C VAL A 65 1.82 7.90 2.29
N LEU A 66 2.75 6.97 2.14
CA LEU A 66 2.74 5.70 2.86
C LEU A 66 3.59 5.84 4.12
N VAL A 67 2.95 5.75 5.27
CA VAL A 67 3.58 5.86 6.58
C VAL A 67 3.68 4.48 7.21
N CYS A 68 4.79 4.18 7.87
CA CYS A 68 4.97 2.96 8.65
C CYS A 68 5.56 3.24 10.04
N LYS A 69 5.29 2.31 10.97
CA LYS A 69 5.91 2.25 12.28
C LYS A 69 6.53 0.86 12.48
N ASP A 70 7.72 0.81 13.06
CA ASP A 70 8.38 -0.47 13.38
C ASP A 70 7.79 -1.10 14.66
N THR A 71 7.41 -0.27 15.64
CA THR A 71 6.67 -0.61 16.87
C THR A 71 5.71 0.55 17.22
N PRO A 72 4.70 0.35 18.10
CA PRO A 72 3.81 1.43 18.51
C PRO A 72 4.52 2.68 19.08
N GLU A 73 5.66 2.49 19.73
CA GLU A 73 6.48 3.55 20.33
C GLU A 73 7.52 4.14 19.35
N SER A 74 7.70 3.52 18.18
CA SER A 74 8.66 3.96 17.19
C SER A 74 8.22 5.26 16.51
N LYS A 75 9.21 6.05 16.07
CA LYS A 75 8.93 7.22 15.24
C LYS A 75 8.34 6.80 13.90
N GLU A 76 7.51 7.67 13.37
CA GLU A 76 6.92 7.52 12.05
C GLU A 76 8.00 7.68 10.98
N GLU A 77 8.02 6.73 10.05
CA GLU A 77 8.76 6.84 8.81
C GLU A 77 7.77 6.93 7.66
N PHE A 78 8.10 7.67 6.61
CA PHE A 78 7.19 7.88 5.50
C PHE A 78 7.88 7.82 4.14
N LEU A 79 7.09 7.43 3.14
CA LEU A 79 7.42 7.45 1.73
C LEU A 79 6.38 8.29 1.00
N TYR A 80 6.83 9.34 0.31
CA TYR A 80 5.98 10.04 -0.65
C TYR A 80 5.82 9.19 -1.91
N LEU A 81 4.57 8.97 -2.32
CA LEU A 81 4.21 8.16 -3.47
C LEU A 81 3.41 8.99 -4.48
N SER A 82 3.75 8.79 -5.74
CA SER A 82 3.14 9.36 -6.93
C SER A 82 2.98 8.28 -7.99
N ARG A 83 2.24 8.60 -9.06
CA ARG A 83 2.00 7.69 -10.18
C ARG A 83 3.30 7.03 -10.67
N GLY A 84 3.25 5.71 -10.82
CA GLY A 84 4.35 4.89 -11.33
C GLY A 84 5.37 4.49 -10.26
N GLN A 85 5.15 4.81 -8.99
CA GLN A 85 5.95 4.25 -7.90
C GLN A 85 5.33 2.94 -7.42
N CYS A 86 6.20 1.99 -7.10
CA CYS A 86 5.84 0.69 -6.53
C CYS A 86 6.55 0.48 -5.19
N THR A 87 5.84 -0.06 -4.22
CA THR A 87 6.40 -0.41 -2.91
C THR A 87 6.07 -1.84 -2.55
N ARG A 88 6.88 -2.41 -1.66
CA ARG A 88 6.58 -3.65 -0.93
C ARG A 88 6.51 -3.33 0.55
N THR A 89 5.42 -3.72 1.16
CA THR A 89 5.20 -3.74 2.60
C THR A 89 5.34 -5.19 3.07
N PRO A 90 6.42 -5.54 3.79
CA PRO A 90 6.56 -6.88 4.34
C PRO A 90 5.47 -7.19 5.37
N LYS A 91 5.05 -8.45 5.45
CA LYS A 91 4.12 -8.93 6.46
C LYS A 91 4.54 -8.52 7.88
N GLY A 92 3.55 -8.18 8.71
CA GLY A 92 3.73 -7.67 10.07
C GLY A 92 4.23 -6.22 10.15
N THR A 93 4.32 -5.50 9.03
CA THR A 93 4.65 -4.06 9.04
C THR A 93 3.37 -3.23 9.13
N SER A 94 3.22 -2.50 10.23
CA SER A 94 2.09 -1.57 10.42
C SER A 94 2.25 -0.36 9.52
N HIS A 95 1.20 -0.08 8.75
CA HIS A 95 1.25 0.95 7.72
C HIS A 95 -0.09 1.64 7.47
N VAL A 96 0.00 2.82 6.87
CA VAL A 96 -1.15 3.60 6.43
C VAL A 96 -0.79 4.45 5.22
N PHE A 97 -1.64 4.38 4.20
CA PHE A 97 -1.64 5.25 3.05
C PHE A 97 -2.58 6.42 3.26
N LEU A 98 -2.04 7.64 3.24
CA LEU A 98 -2.79 8.89 3.29
C LEU A 98 -2.84 9.51 1.88
N ALA A 99 -4.04 9.63 1.32
CA ALA A 99 -4.23 10.21 0.00
C ALA A 99 -4.19 11.75 0.06
N ILE A 100 -3.22 12.37 -0.61
CA ILE A 100 -3.15 13.84 -0.76
C ILE A 100 -4.15 14.29 -1.84
N SER A 101 -4.23 13.55 -2.94
CA SER A 101 -5.23 13.71 -4.02
C SER A 101 -6.04 12.44 -4.21
N ASP A 102 -7.04 12.45 -5.09
CA ASP A 102 -7.77 11.22 -5.46
C ASP A 102 -6.77 10.21 -6.07
N CYS A 103 -6.58 9.08 -5.37
CA CYS A 103 -5.60 8.07 -5.72
C CYS A 103 -6.28 6.81 -6.29
N THR A 104 -5.60 6.20 -7.24
CA THR A 104 -5.89 4.84 -7.70
C THR A 104 -4.66 4.00 -7.49
N LEU A 105 -4.83 2.84 -6.84
CA LEU A 105 -3.76 1.89 -6.57
C LEU A 105 -4.15 0.53 -7.10
N VAL A 106 -3.18 -0.18 -7.67
CA VAL A 106 -3.24 -1.64 -7.77
C VAL A 106 -2.49 -2.19 -6.57
N VAL A 107 -3.17 -3.01 -5.78
CA VAL A 107 -2.63 -3.68 -4.60
C VAL A 107 -2.47 -5.15 -4.92
N LEU A 108 -1.32 -5.73 -4.59
CA LEU A 108 -0.96 -7.10 -4.97
C LEU A 108 -0.53 -7.88 -3.72
N LEU A 109 -1.05 -9.10 -3.55
CA LEU A 109 -0.79 -9.91 -2.35
C LEU A 109 -0.04 -11.20 -2.69
N THR A 110 0.82 -11.66 -1.77
CA THR A 110 1.58 -12.92 -1.90
C THR A 110 0.87 -14.13 -1.30
N LYS A 111 -0.30 -13.93 -0.68
CA LYS A 111 -1.26 -14.98 -0.29
C LYS A 111 -2.66 -14.47 -0.59
N LYS A 112 -3.59 -15.35 -0.98
CA LYS A 112 -4.99 -14.97 -1.15
C LYS A 112 -5.59 -14.59 0.20
N TRP A 113 -6.38 -13.53 0.22
CA TRP A 113 -7.01 -13.03 1.43
C TRP A 113 -7.88 -14.10 2.10
N ASP A 114 -8.72 -14.79 1.31
CA ASP A 114 -9.65 -15.79 1.81
C ASP A 114 -8.98 -17.09 2.29
N ASP A 115 -7.69 -17.29 1.96
CA ASP A 115 -6.88 -18.41 2.45
C ASP A 115 -6.13 -18.07 3.76
N CYS A 116 -6.32 -16.86 4.30
CA CYS A 116 -5.70 -16.40 5.55
C CYS A 116 -6.59 -16.71 6.77
N GLU A 117 -5.97 -17.12 7.87
CA GLU A 117 -6.64 -17.25 9.17
C GLU A 117 -6.82 -15.86 9.80
N THR A 118 -5.77 -15.04 9.74
CA THR A 118 -5.69 -13.65 10.21
C THR A 118 -5.13 -12.78 9.08
N PRO A 119 -5.96 -12.36 8.11
CA PRO A 119 -5.48 -11.55 6.98
C PRO A 119 -5.04 -10.14 7.39
N ILE A 120 -5.60 -9.58 8.45
CA ILE A 120 -5.41 -8.19 8.84
C ILE A 120 -5.58 -8.03 10.35
N VAL A 121 -4.74 -7.21 10.96
CA VAL A 121 -4.87 -6.75 12.33
C VAL A 121 -4.87 -5.23 12.32
N HIS A 122 -5.93 -4.62 12.83
CA HIS A 122 -6.05 -3.16 12.88
C HIS A 122 -5.32 -2.60 14.11
N GLU A 123 -4.65 -1.47 13.91
CA GLU A 123 -3.86 -0.76 14.93
C GLU A 123 -4.04 0.74 14.77
N ASP A 124 -4.27 1.46 15.87
CA ASP A 124 -4.32 2.91 15.83
C ASP A 124 -2.90 3.50 15.72
N MET A 125 -2.54 3.96 14.52
CA MET A 125 -1.26 4.62 14.27
C MET A 125 -1.30 6.14 14.52
N GLY A 126 -2.43 6.71 14.96
CA GLY A 126 -2.60 8.16 15.16
C GLY A 126 -2.76 8.96 13.87
N MET A 127 -3.01 8.28 12.74
CA MET A 127 -3.00 8.86 11.38
C MET A 127 -4.39 9.24 10.85
N GLY A 128 -5.36 9.34 11.75
CA GLY A 128 -6.74 9.72 11.46
C GLY A 128 -7.74 8.58 11.54
N LYS A 129 -9.02 8.95 11.52
CA LYS A 129 -10.19 8.05 11.51
C LYS A 129 -10.37 7.48 10.08
N GLY A 130 -10.22 6.17 9.91
CA GLY A 130 -10.34 5.46 8.63
C GLY A 130 -11.47 4.43 8.61
N ASP A 131 -12.09 4.20 7.45
CA ASP A 131 -13.37 3.49 7.29
C ASP A 131 -13.45 2.06 7.89
N HIS A 132 -12.31 1.40 8.16
CA HIS A 132 -12.24 0.05 8.73
C HIS A 132 -11.38 -0.09 9.99
N GLY A 133 -10.67 0.95 10.40
CA GLY A 133 -9.85 0.98 11.63
C GLY A 133 -10.25 2.08 12.62
N ASP A 134 -11.20 2.94 12.27
CA ASP A 134 -11.86 3.86 13.19
C ASP A 134 -12.90 3.09 14.02
N PRO A 135 -12.71 2.93 15.34
CA PRO A 135 -13.69 2.26 16.19
C PRO A 135 -15.05 2.96 16.21
N GLU A 136 -15.11 4.24 15.81
CA GLU A 136 -16.35 5.00 15.72
C GLU A 136 -17.03 4.89 14.34
N SER A 137 -16.40 4.26 13.34
CA SER A 137 -17.02 4.07 12.02
C SER A 137 -18.23 3.15 12.15
N LYS A 138 -19.38 3.55 11.59
CA LYS A 138 -20.58 2.69 11.52
C LYS A 138 -20.39 1.41 10.70
N TYR A 139 -19.27 1.29 9.98
CA TYR A 139 -18.90 0.11 9.20
C TYR A 139 -17.74 -0.68 9.83
N TYR A 140 -17.21 -0.23 10.96
CA TYR A 140 -16.26 -0.99 11.76
C TYR A 140 -16.90 -2.28 12.26
N LYS A 141 -16.19 -3.40 12.15
CA LYS A 141 -16.59 -4.70 12.67
C LYS A 141 -15.43 -5.26 13.44
N GLU A 142 -15.57 -5.40 14.76
CA GLU A 142 -14.68 -6.29 15.52
C GLU A 142 -14.93 -7.72 15.03
N LYS A 143 -13.85 -8.42 14.65
CA LYS A 143 -13.91 -9.87 14.44
C LYS A 143 -13.87 -10.56 15.80
#